data_AF-A0A8J2KW33-F1
#
_entry.id   AF-A0A8J2KW33-F1
#
_cell.length_a   1.000
_cell.length_b   1.000
_cell.length_c   1.000
_cell.angle_alpha   90.00
_cell.angle_beta   90.00
_cell.angle_gamma   90.00
#
_symmetry.space_group_name_H-M   'P 1'
#
loop_
_entity.id
_entity.type
_entity.pdbx_description
1 polymer ?
#
loop_
_entity_poly.entity_id
_entity_poly.type
_entity_poly.pdbx_seq_one_letter_code
_entity_poly.pdbx_strand_id
1 'polypeptide(L)'
;MSDLPATRVTQSEVFQNTGVDYAGPICIKRNIGGRGNQTVKAYVAVFICFSTHAIHLEAVSDMTADAFISTLRRFISRRGRPFQMFSDCGSNFLKASREITEYRDFLQKDPQATVIHEFLASKMITWHFNPPSSPHFGGLWESAVKLMKSHLIRCIGNSILNFEELSTLLTQVEACVNSRPLTPVSSSPEDLSPLTPGHFLIG
;
A
#
# COMPACT_ATOMS: atom_id res chain seq x y z
N MET A 1 26.27 -5.91 11.02
CA MET A 1 24.88 -5.86 10.53
C MET A 1 24.10 -5.00 11.49
N SER A 2 23.34 -4.02 11.02
CA SER A 2 22.46 -3.23 11.88
C SER A 2 21.23 -4.07 12.27
N ASP A 3 20.74 -3.91 13.48
CA ASP A 3 19.52 -4.59 13.93
C ASP A 3 18.32 -4.21 13.05
N LEU A 4 17.43 -5.17 12.83
CA LEU A 4 16.18 -4.93 12.11
C LEU A 4 15.24 -4.08 13.01
N PRO A 5 14.50 -3.11 12.45
CA PRO A 5 13.53 -2.34 13.21
C PRO A 5 12.51 -3.28 13.89
N ALA A 6 12.13 -2.99 15.14
CA ALA A 6 11.17 -3.79 15.90
C ALA A 6 9.86 -4.02 15.13
N THR A 7 9.42 -3.03 14.35
CA THR A 7 8.23 -3.12 13.49
C THR A 7 8.29 -4.21 12.42
N ARG A 8 9.48 -4.76 12.12
CA ARG A 8 9.70 -5.89 11.20
C ARG A 8 9.78 -7.26 11.88
N VAL A 9 10.06 -7.30 13.18
CA VAL A 9 10.34 -8.56 13.90
C VAL A 9 9.31 -8.88 14.98
N THR A 10 8.50 -7.90 15.39
CA THR A 10 7.40 -8.11 16.33
C THR A 10 6.17 -8.65 15.61
N GLN A 11 5.59 -9.72 16.16
CA GLN A 11 4.32 -10.26 15.70
C GLN A 11 3.24 -9.17 15.71
N SER A 12 2.51 -9.06 14.61
CA SER A 12 1.47 -8.04 14.43
C SER A 12 0.41 -8.55 13.46
N GLU A 13 -0.77 -7.93 13.52
CA GLU A 13 -1.82 -8.18 12.53
C GLU A 13 -1.36 -7.76 11.13
N VAL A 14 -1.94 -8.39 10.11
CA VAL A 14 -1.65 -8.05 8.72
C VAL A 14 -1.97 -6.58 8.49
N PHE A 15 -1.05 -5.88 7.83
CA PHE A 15 -1.11 -4.43 7.58
C PHE A 15 -1.14 -3.53 8.84
N GLN A 16 -0.88 -4.04 10.04
CA GLN A 16 -0.76 -3.19 11.23
C GLN A 16 0.40 -2.18 11.09
N ASN A 17 1.56 -2.65 10.60
CA ASN A 17 2.68 -1.82 10.18
C ASN A 17 2.74 -1.85 8.66
N THR A 18 2.35 -0.74 8.03
CA THR A 18 2.17 -0.67 6.58
C THR A 18 3.05 0.40 5.96
N GLY A 19 3.72 0.01 4.89
CA GLY A 19 4.35 0.94 3.98
C GLY A 19 3.44 1.34 2.83
N VAL A 20 3.51 2.59 2.38
CA VAL A 20 2.88 3.05 1.14
C VAL A 20 3.84 3.79 0.21
N ASP A 21 3.85 3.39 -1.06
CA ASP A 21 4.57 4.05 -2.15
C ASP A 21 3.65 4.32 -3.35
N TYR A 22 4.04 5.24 -4.22
CA TYR A 22 3.45 5.38 -5.55
C TYR A 22 4.37 4.81 -6.62
N ALA A 23 3.81 3.98 -7.49
CA ALA A 23 4.45 3.53 -8.72
C ALA A 23 3.81 4.21 -9.94
N GLY A 24 4.63 4.65 -10.89
CA GLY A 24 4.17 5.28 -12.12
C GLY A 24 5.12 6.38 -12.61
N PRO A 25 4.69 7.20 -13.58
CA PRO A 25 3.36 7.18 -14.20
C PRO A 25 3.16 6.00 -15.17
N ILE A 26 1.93 5.52 -15.28
CA ILE A 26 1.47 4.56 -16.29
C ILE A 26 0.54 5.31 -17.25
N CYS A 27 0.77 5.20 -18.55
CA CYS A 27 -0.13 5.79 -19.54
C CYS A 27 -1.38 4.91 -19.69
N ILE A 28 -2.55 5.50 -19.46
CA ILE A 28 -3.85 4.85 -19.65
C ILE A 28 -4.70 5.58 -20.69
N LYS A 29 -5.61 4.87 -21.34
CA LYS A 29 -6.65 5.46 -22.20
C LYS A 29 -7.64 6.23 -21.34
N ARG A 30 -7.97 7.43 -21.78
CA ARG A 30 -9.08 8.20 -21.20
C ARG A 30 -10.39 7.66 -21.77
N ASN A 31 -11.24 7.05 -20.93
CA ASN A 31 -12.59 6.66 -21.33
C ASN A 31 -13.48 7.91 -21.43
N ILE A 32 -13.42 8.60 -22.56
CA ILE A 32 -14.44 9.56 -22.99
C ILE A 32 -15.03 8.98 -24.26
N GLY A 33 -16.36 8.85 -24.35
CA GLY A 33 -17.10 8.29 -25.48
C GLY A 33 -17.02 9.11 -26.78
N GLY A 34 -15.83 9.54 -27.18
CA GLY A 34 -15.54 10.30 -28.39
C GLY A 34 -14.35 9.71 -29.16
N ARG A 35 -14.22 10.11 -30.43
CA ARG A 35 -13.26 9.56 -31.43
C ARG A 35 -11.78 9.94 -31.20
N GLY A 36 -11.32 10.04 -29.96
CA GLY A 36 -9.95 10.44 -29.62
C GLY A 36 -9.24 9.45 -28.72
N ASN A 37 -8.10 8.91 -29.17
CA ASN A 37 -7.15 8.14 -28.34
C ASN A 37 -6.35 9.08 -27.42
N GLN A 38 -7.02 9.81 -26.52
CA GLN A 38 -6.30 10.62 -25.53
C GLN A 38 -5.81 9.70 -24.41
N THR A 39 -4.51 9.78 -24.12
CA THR A 39 -3.90 9.11 -22.98
C THR A 39 -3.75 10.08 -21.81
N VAL A 40 -3.89 9.56 -20.60
CA VAL A 40 -3.64 10.30 -19.35
C VAL A 40 -2.72 9.47 -18.46
N LYS A 41 -2.03 10.15 -17.53
CA LYS A 41 -1.21 9.48 -16.53
C LYS A 41 -2.11 8.90 -15.44
N ALA A 42 -1.83 7.67 -15.06
CA ALA A 42 -2.32 7.06 -13.83
C ALA A 42 -1.13 6.58 -13.00
N TYR A 43 -1.41 6.24 -11.76
CA TYR A 43 -0.44 5.79 -10.77
C TYR A 43 -0.99 4.56 -10.05
N VAL A 44 -0.11 3.86 -9.35
CA VAL A 44 -0.49 2.72 -8.51
C VAL A 44 -0.04 3.02 -7.11
N ALA A 45 -0.98 3.06 -6.16
CA ALA A 45 -0.64 3.06 -4.75
C ALA A 45 -0.29 1.63 -4.33
N VAL A 46 0.84 1.48 -3.66
CA VAL A 46 1.45 0.21 -3.30
C VAL A 46 1.52 0.14 -1.79
N PHE A 47 0.62 -0.61 -1.18
CA PHE A 47 0.65 -0.86 0.25
C PHE A 47 1.39 -2.16 0.52
N ILE A 48 2.28 -2.18 1.52
CA ILE A 48 3.10 -3.35 1.87
C ILE A 48 3.03 -3.57 3.37
N CYS A 49 2.65 -4.77 3.79
CA CYS A 49 2.70 -5.19 5.18
C CYS A 49 4.12 -5.58 5.59
N PHE A 50 4.63 -5.01 6.69
CA PHE A 50 6.00 -5.28 7.13
C PHE A 50 6.19 -6.64 7.80
N SER A 51 5.13 -7.22 8.38
CA SER A 51 5.21 -8.52 9.07
C SER A 51 5.08 -9.71 8.11
N THR A 52 4.17 -9.63 7.13
CA THR A 52 3.87 -10.75 6.22
C THR A 52 4.39 -10.56 4.80
N HIS A 53 4.87 -9.36 4.48
CA HIS A 53 5.23 -8.95 3.12
C HIS A 53 4.06 -9.02 2.13
N ALA A 54 2.82 -9.11 2.61
CA ALA A 54 1.63 -8.99 1.78
C ALA A 54 1.55 -7.61 1.16
N ILE A 55 1.07 -7.54 -0.08
CA ILE A 55 0.86 -6.28 -0.78
C ILE A 55 -0.61 -6.03 -1.07
N HIS A 56 -0.99 -4.76 -1.17
CA HIS A 56 -2.26 -4.32 -1.72
C HIS A 56 -2.04 -3.22 -2.76
N LEU A 57 -2.70 -3.34 -3.91
CA LEU A 57 -2.50 -2.49 -5.08
C LEU A 57 -3.78 -1.77 -5.48
N GLU A 58 -3.67 -0.47 -5.70
CA GLU A 58 -4.80 0.37 -6.10
C GLU A 58 -4.41 1.28 -7.25
N ALA A 59 -5.24 1.32 -8.30
CA ALA A 59 -5.13 2.32 -9.35
C ALA A 59 -5.54 3.70 -8.80
N VAL A 60 -4.78 4.73 -9.19
CA VAL A 60 -5.03 6.12 -8.79
C VAL A 60 -4.93 7.03 -10.02
N SER A 61 -5.92 7.91 -10.17
CA SER A 61 -6.05 8.82 -11.31
C SER A 61 -4.98 9.91 -11.36
N ASP A 62 -4.47 10.31 -10.21
CA ASP A 62 -3.53 11.43 -10.07
C ASP A 62 -2.75 11.34 -8.74
N MET A 63 -1.81 12.27 -8.54
CA MET A 63 -0.99 12.33 -7.32
C MET A 63 -1.48 13.39 -6.33
N THR A 64 -2.78 13.72 -6.32
CA THR A 64 -3.33 14.65 -5.33
C THR A 64 -3.50 13.98 -3.97
N ALA A 65 -3.66 14.80 -2.92
CA ALA A 65 -3.97 14.31 -1.58
C ALA A 65 -5.36 13.65 -1.55
N ASP A 66 -6.37 14.25 -2.19
CA ASP A 66 -7.75 13.72 -2.24
C ASP A 66 -7.84 12.34 -2.90
N ALA A 67 -7.13 12.16 -4.02
CA ALA A 67 -7.06 10.87 -4.69
C ALA A 67 -6.36 9.83 -3.80
N PHE A 68 -5.32 10.22 -3.08
CA PHE A 68 -4.66 9.34 -2.13
C PHE A 68 -5.55 9.01 -0.92
N ILE A 69 -6.27 9.97 -0.34
CA ILE A 69 -7.20 9.72 0.78
C ILE A 69 -8.30 8.75 0.36
N SER A 70 -8.86 8.93 -0.83
CA SER A 70 -9.84 8.00 -1.40
C SER A 70 -9.25 6.59 -1.53
N THR A 71 -7.99 6.49 -1.93
CA THR A 71 -7.24 5.24 -2.04
C THR A 71 -6.97 4.60 -0.67
N LEU A 72 -6.57 5.40 0.32
CA LEU A 72 -6.38 4.95 1.69
C LEU A 72 -7.67 4.41 2.30
N ARG A 73 -8.81 5.08 2.07
CA ARG A 73 -10.13 4.58 2.50
C ARG A 73 -10.44 3.22 1.87
N ARG A 74 -10.19 3.09 0.57
CA ARG A 74 -10.37 1.82 -0.17
C ARG A 74 -9.49 0.69 0.35
N PHE A 75 -8.25 0.98 0.75
CA PHE A 75 -7.35 0.03 1.40
C PHE A 75 -7.88 -0.37 2.78
N ILE A 76 -8.19 0.61 3.65
CA ILE A 76 -8.68 0.38 5.01
C ILE A 76 -9.94 -0.48 5.00
N SER A 77 -10.89 -0.21 4.10
CA SER A 77 -12.13 -0.97 3.99
C SER A 77 -11.91 -2.44 3.59
N ARG A 78 -10.80 -2.78 2.93
CA ARG A 78 -10.51 -4.15 2.47
C ARG A 78 -9.52 -4.89 3.37
N ARG A 79 -8.57 -4.18 3.96
CA ARG A 79 -7.42 -4.77 4.68
C ARG A 79 -7.39 -4.43 6.16
N GLY A 80 -8.31 -3.60 6.63
CA GLY A 80 -8.29 -3.07 7.98
C GLY A 80 -7.42 -1.82 8.09
N ARG A 81 -7.60 -1.10 9.20
CA ARG A 81 -6.89 0.15 9.45
C ARG A 81 -5.47 -0.14 9.97
N PRO A 82 -4.42 0.42 9.33
CA PRO A 82 -3.07 0.29 9.85
C PRO A 82 -2.95 1.02 11.19
N PHE A 83 -2.07 0.53 12.06
CA PHE A 83 -1.68 1.25 13.28
C PHE A 83 -0.57 2.26 12.96
N GLN A 84 0.43 1.82 12.18
CA GLN A 84 1.52 2.65 11.71
C GLN A 84 1.58 2.64 10.19
N MET A 85 1.73 3.83 9.62
CA MET A 85 1.99 4.01 8.19
C MET A 85 3.35 4.66 7.97
N PHE A 86 4.05 4.20 6.95
CA PHE A 86 5.37 4.67 6.56
C PHE A 86 5.31 5.11 5.09
N SER A 87 5.92 6.23 4.73
CA SER A 87 6.00 6.71 3.34
C SER A 87 7.22 7.62 3.12
N ASP A 88 7.49 7.99 1.86
CA ASP A 88 8.35 9.12 1.56
C ASP A 88 7.67 10.47 1.88
N CYS A 89 8.43 11.56 1.77
CA CYS A 89 7.94 12.93 1.98
C CYS A 89 7.18 13.49 0.75
N GLY A 90 6.52 12.64 -0.04
CA GLY A 90 5.64 13.06 -1.13
C GLY A 90 4.55 14.02 -0.64
N SER A 91 4.27 15.06 -1.43
CA SER A 91 3.36 16.14 -1.00
C SER A 91 1.92 15.67 -0.76
N ASN A 92 1.49 14.63 -1.47
CA ASN A 92 0.24 13.92 -1.26
C ASN A 92 0.18 13.20 0.09
N PHE A 93 1.24 12.48 0.47
CA PHE A 93 1.32 11.79 1.76
C PHE A 93 1.45 12.77 2.93
N LEU A 94 2.26 13.82 2.78
CA LEU A 94 2.40 14.89 3.79
C LEU A 94 1.04 15.55 4.07
N LYS A 95 0.28 15.89 3.02
CA LYS A 95 -1.06 16.48 3.17
C LYS A 95 -2.04 15.52 3.83
N ALA A 96 -2.11 14.26 3.37
CA ALA A 96 -3.01 13.27 3.98
C ALA A 96 -2.67 12.99 5.45
N SER A 97 -1.39 12.89 5.80
CA SER A 97 -0.96 12.76 7.20
C SER A 97 -1.36 13.97 8.04
N ARG A 98 -1.27 15.18 7.47
CA ARG A 98 -1.69 16.40 8.14
C ARG A 98 -3.20 16.38 8.41
N GLU A 99 -4.02 16.03 7.42
CA GLU A 99 -5.48 15.93 7.60
C GLU A 99 -5.89 14.92 8.68
N ILE A 100 -5.23 13.74 8.70
CA ILE A 100 -5.44 12.73 9.76
C ILE A 100 -5.06 13.29 11.14
N THR A 101 -3.99 14.07 11.21
CA THR A 101 -3.52 14.68 12.46
C THR A 101 -4.46 15.78 12.93
N GLU A 102 -4.92 16.65 12.03
CA GLU A 102 -5.89 17.70 12.34
C GLU A 102 -7.22 17.12 12.85
N TYR A 103 -7.68 16.00 12.28
CA TYR A 103 -8.87 15.30 12.77
C TYR A 103 -8.66 14.69 14.16
N ARG A 104 -7.49 14.13 14.44
CA ARG A 104 -7.12 13.64 15.78
C ARG A 104 -7.14 14.77 16.81
N ASP A 105 -6.48 15.88 16.48
CA ASP A 105 -6.42 17.07 17.32
C ASP A 105 -7.81 17.63 17.61
N PHE A 106 -8.69 17.65 16.60
CA PHE A 106 -10.07 18.07 16.76
C PHE A 106 -10.83 17.19 17.77
N LEU A 107 -10.69 15.87 17.68
CA LEU A 107 -11.32 14.94 18.63
C LEU A 107 -10.79 15.11 20.06
N GLN A 108 -9.50 15.43 20.22
CA GLN A 108 -8.88 15.61 21.53
C GLN A 108 -9.17 16.98 22.17
N LYS A 109 -9.35 18.02 21.35
CA LYS A 109 -9.63 19.39 21.82
C LYS A 109 -11.11 19.66 22.00
N ASP A 110 -11.98 18.69 21.74
CA ASP A 110 -13.42 18.81 21.97
C ASP A 110 -13.68 19.06 23.47
N PRO A 111 -14.27 20.21 23.86
CA PRO A 111 -14.60 20.49 25.25
C PRO A 111 -15.58 19.48 25.88
N GLN A 112 -16.27 18.69 25.05
CA GLN A 112 -17.15 17.60 25.45
C GLN A 112 -16.53 16.22 25.19
N ALA A 113 -15.21 16.13 25.00
CA ALA A 113 -14.51 14.88 24.74
C ALA A 113 -14.92 13.80 25.75
N THR A 114 -15.70 12.84 25.27
CA THR A 114 -16.06 11.67 26.05
C THR A 114 -14.94 10.62 25.94
N VAL A 115 -15.02 9.57 26.77
CA VAL A 115 -14.15 8.39 26.68
C VAL A 115 -14.12 7.81 25.25
N ILE A 116 -15.19 7.97 24.48
CA ILE A 116 -15.26 7.55 23.07
C ILE A 116 -14.34 8.39 22.19
N HIS A 117 -14.24 9.70 22.40
CA HIS A 117 -13.35 10.57 21.60
C HIS A 117 -11.88 10.23 21.85
N GLU A 118 -11.50 10.01 23.11
CA GLU A 118 -10.15 9.57 23.47
C GLU A 118 -9.82 8.20 22.86
N PHE A 119 -10.78 7.26 22.94
CA PHE A 119 -10.63 5.95 22.31
C PHE A 119 -10.43 6.08 20.80
N LEU A 120 -11.26 6.87 20.09
CA LEU A 120 -11.14 7.08 18.65
C LEU A 120 -9.81 7.75 18.27
N ALA A 121 -9.38 8.76 19.02
CA ALA A 121 -8.10 9.43 18.82
C ALA A 121 -6.92 8.46 19.03
N SER A 122 -6.99 7.56 20.03
CA SER A 122 -5.97 6.53 20.27
C SER A 122 -5.87 5.48 19.15
N LYS A 123 -6.96 5.32 18.38
CA LYS A 123 -7.02 4.41 17.23
C LYS A 123 -6.66 5.09 15.91
N MET A 124 -6.14 6.33 15.93
CA MET A 124 -5.70 7.00 14.71
C MET A 124 -4.39 6.43 14.17
N ILE A 125 -4.22 6.49 12.85
CA ILE A 125 -3.00 6.07 12.17
C ILE A 125 -1.84 6.96 12.61
N THR A 126 -0.73 6.35 13.04
CA THR A 126 0.53 7.07 13.28
C THR A 126 1.40 7.04 12.04
N TRP A 127 1.73 8.21 11.51
CA TRP A 127 2.51 8.32 10.27
C TRP A 127 3.99 8.56 10.55
N HIS A 128 4.84 7.90 9.78
CA HIS A 128 6.28 8.03 9.82
C HIS A 128 6.80 8.35 8.42
N PHE A 129 7.64 9.37 8.31
CA PHE A 129 8.22 9.78 7.04
C PHE A 129 9.69 9.37 6.98
N ASN A 130 10.09 8.79 5.86
CA ASN A 130 11.49 8.47 5.61
C ASN A 130 12.31 9.77 5.55
N PRO A 131 13.47 9.85 6.21
CA PRO A 131 14.35 10.99 6.06
C PRO A 131 14.68 11.20 4.57
N PRO A 132 14.66 12.44 4.06
CA PRO A 132 15.09 12.70 2.70
C PRO A 132 16.53 12.19 2.55
N SER A 133 16.72 11.16 1.72
CA SER A 133 18.01 10.46 1.47
C SER A 133 18.39 9.29 2.40
N SER A 134 17.46 8.66 3.13
CA SER A 134 17.76 7.40 3.86
C SER A 134 17.26 6.15 3.10
N PRO A 135 18.10 5.54 2.23
CA PRO A 135 17.79 4.24 1.60
C PRO A 135 17.79 3.07 2.61
N HIS A 136 18.23 3.29 3.85
CA HIS A 136 18.49 2.21 4.82
C HIS A 136 17.26 1.63 5.52
N PHE A 137 16.09 2.27 5.45
CA PHE A 137 14.83 1.59 5.79
C PHE A 137 14.40 0.59 4.71
N GLY A 138 15.02 0.70 3.53
CA GLY A 138 14.48 0.29 2.23
C GLY A 138 14.64 -1.15 1.83
N GLY A 139 15.63 -1.94 2.27
CA GLY A 139 15.93 -3.22 1.62
C GLY A 139 14.73 -4.17 1.38
N LEU A 140 13.85 -4.32 2.37
CA LEU A 140 12.68 -5.19 2.27
C LEU A 140 11.51 -4.55 1.51
N TRP A 141 11.24 -3.27 1.82
CA TRP A 141 10.26 -2.43 1.12
C TRP A 141 10.59 -2.29 -0.36
N GLU A 142 11.82 -1.90 -0.68
CA GLU A 142 12.35 -1.65 -2.02
C GLU A 142 12.32 -2.94 -2.83
N SER A 143 12.64 -4.08 -2.21
CA SER A 143 12.55 -5.38 -2.88
C SER A 143 11.11 -5.72 -3.24
N ALA A 144 10.13 -5.48 -2.34
CA ALA A 144 8.72 -5.72 -2.62
C ALA A 144 8.16 -4.74 -3.68
N VAL A 145 8.49 -3.45 -3.60
CA VAL A 145 8.13 -2.45 -4.61
C VAL A 145 8.74 -2.79 -5.96
N LYS A 146 10.02 -3.18 -6.00
CA LYS A 146 10.72 -3.58 -7.23
C LYS A 146 10.12 -4.83 -7.85
N LEU A 147 9.81 -5.84 -7.03
CA LEU A 147 9.15 -7.06 -7.46
C LEU A 147 7.79 -6.73 -8.10
N MET A 148 6.96 -5.95 -7.42
CA MET A 148 5.66 -5.50 -7.95
C MET A 148 5.83 -4.74 -9.27
N LYS A 149 6.71 -3.73 -9.31
CA LYS A 149 6.96 -2.93 -10.53
C LYS A 149 7.36 -3.84 -11.70
N SER A 150 8.19 -4.85 -11.45
CA SER A 150 8.61 -5.80 -12.49
C SER A 150 7.46 -6.66 -13.02
N HIS A 151 6.59 -7.18 -12.15
CA HIS A 151 5.42 -7.95 -12.54
C HIS A 151 4.43 -7.10 -13.32
N LEU A 152 4.15 -5.89 -12.83
CA LEU A 152 3.22 -4.97 -13.46
C LEU A 152 3.66 -4.61 -14.89
N ILE A 153 4.92 -4.21 -15.07
CA ILE A 153 5.47 -3.88 -16.40
C ILE A 153 5.40 -5.09 -17.34
N ARG A 154 5.74 -6.29 -16.84
CA ARG A 154 5.72 -7.52 -17.64
C ARG A 154 4.31 -7.93 -18.05
N CYS A 155 3.30 -7.72 -17.20
CA CYS A 155 1.92 -8.03 -17.49
C CYS A 155 1.25 -7.02 -18.44
N ILE A 156 1.58 -5.72 -18.33
CA ILE A 156 1.04 -4.67 -19.21
C ILE A 156 1.59 -4.82 -20.64
N GLY A 157 2.89 -5.14 -20.77
CA GLY A 157 3.56 -5.21 -22.06
C GLY A 157 3.48 -3.87 -22.81
N ASN A 158 3.03 -3.92 -24.07
CA ASN A 158 2.87 -2.74 -24.93
C ASN A 158 1.42 -2.21 -24.98
N SER A 159 0.51 -2.80 -24.19
CA SER A 159 -0.90 -2.43 -24.19
C SER A 159 -1.15 -1.14 -23.42
N ILE A 160 -2.00 -0.26 -23.95
CA ILE A 160 -2.51 0.91 -23.22
C ILE A 160 -3.90 0.55 -22.71
N LEU A 161 -3.98 0.34 -21.40
CA LEU A 161 -5.21 -0.02 -20.68
C LEU A 161 -6.04 1.23 -20.36
N ASN A 162 -7.34 1.10 -20.20
CA ASN A 162 -8.16 2.10 -19.52
C ASN A 162 -8.09 1.92 -17.99
N PHE A 163 -8.75 2.80 -17.23
CA PHE A 163 -8.67 2.78 -15.76
C PHE A 163 -9.26 1.50 -15.13
N GLU A 164 -10.36 0.97 -15.68
CA GLU A 164 -11.02 -0.25 -15.20
C GLU A 164 -10.20 -1.50 -15.52
N GLU A 165 -9.64 -1.56 -16.72
CA GLU A 165 -8.70 -2.60 -17.17
C GLU A 165 -7.44 -2.61 -16.29
N LEU A 166 -6.86 -1.44 -16.02
CA LEU A 166 -5.72 -1.31 -15.10
C LEU A 166 -6.09 -1.79 -13.69
N SER A 167 -7.24 -1.36 -13.17
CA SER A 167 -7.70 -1.77 -11.84
C SER A 167 -7.86 -3.28 -11.75
N THR A 168 -8.46 -3.90 -12.77
CA THR A 168 -8.61 -5.36 -12.86
C THR A 168 -7.26 -6.06 -12.89
N LEU A 169 -6.34 -5.60 -13.75
CA LEU A 169 -5.00 -6.18 -13.84
C LEU A 169 -4.26 -6.11 -12.50
N LEU A 170 -4.36 -4.98 -11.79
CA LEU A 170 -3.72 -4.81 -10.48
C LEU A 170 -4.22 -5.83 -9.46
N THR A 171 -5.51 -6.16 -9.44
CA THR A 171 -6.03 -7.21 -8.54
C THR A 171 -5.44 -8.59 -8.84
N GLN A 172 -5.22 -8.91 -10.12
CA GLN A 172 -4.60 -10.17 -10.54
C GLN A 172 -3.11 -10.20 -10.21
N VAL A 173 -2.39 -9.09 -10.43
CA VAL A 173 -0.98 -8.94 -10.05
C VAL A 173 -0.82 -9.06 -8.53
N GLU A 174 -1.71 -8.43 -7.75
CA GLU A 174 -1.74 -8.54 -6.28
C GLU A 174 -1.87 -10.02 -5.85
N ALA A 175 -2.81 -10.76 -6.43
CA ALA A 175 -3.00 -12.18 -6.14
C ALA A 175 -1.73 -12.98 -6.45
N CYS A 176 -1.14 -12.81 -7.64
CA CYS A 176 0.09 -13.50 -8.03
C CYS A 176 1.26 -13.21 -7.09
N VAL A 177 1.48 -11.94 -6.75
CA VAL A 177 2.60 -11.54 -5.87
C VAL A 177 2.39 -12.06 -4.45
N ASN A 178 1.14 -12.08 -3.96
CA ASN A 178 0.81 -12.63 -2.65
C ASN A 178 0.83 -14.16 -2.59
N SER A 179 0.80 -14.87 -3.72
CA SER A 179 0.98 -16.33 -3.77
C SER A 179 2.44 -16.78 -3.75
N ARG A 180 3.40 -15.86 -3.64
CA ARG A 180 4.82 -16.22 -3.59
C ARG A 180 5.19 -16.91 -2.27
N PRO A 181 6.04 -17.95 -2.29
CA PRO A 181 6.58 -18.57 -1.07
C PRO A 181 7.36 -17.57 -0.21
N LEU A 182 7.12 -17.57 1.10
CA LEU A 182 7.93 -16.87 2.11
C LEU A 182 9.18 -17.65 2.51
N THR A 183 9.14 -18.97 2.29
CA THR A 183 10.24 -19.90 2.57
C THR A 183 10.69 -20.57 1.28
N PRO A 184 11.93 -21.10 1.22
CA PRO A 184 12.34 -21.96 0.12
C PRO A 184 11.33 -23.09 -0.09
N VAL A 185 11.02 -23.38 -1.35
CA VAL A 185 10.13 -24.47 -1.72
C VAL A 185 10.89 -25.77 -1.63
N SER A 186 10.36 -26.75 -0.90
CA SER A 186 10.94 -28.09 -0.88
C SER A 186 10.71 -28.82 -2.21
N SER A 187 11.66 -29.65 -2.61
CA SER A 187 11.51 -30.58 -3.73
C SER A 187 10.86 -31.90 -3.34
N SER A 188 10.65 -32.15 -2.05
CA SER A 188 9.98 -33.36 -1.56
C SER A 188 8.45 -33.21 -1.66
N PRO A 189 7.74 -34.18 -2.25
CA PRO A 189 6.27 -34.17 -2.27
C PRO A 189 5.64 -34.48 -0.90
N GLU A 190 6.42 -34.94 0.08
CA GLU A 190 5.95 -35.22 1.45
C GLU A 190 5.98 -33.98 2.35
N ASP A 191 6.67 -32.92 1.92
CA ASP A 191 6.80 -31.70 2.69
C ASP A 191 5.57 -30.79 2.55
N LEU A 192 5.31 -30.00 3.59
CA LEU A 192 4.21 -29.03 3.58
C LEU A 192 4.45 -27.94 2.54
N SER A 193 3.36 -27.49 1.91
CA SER A 193 3.37 -26.32 1.03
C SER A 193 3.91 -25.09 1.77
N PRO A 194 4.75 -24.26 1.12
CA PRO A 194 5.32 -23.09 1.77
C PRO A 194 4.24 -22.07 2.12
N LEU A 195 4.44 -21.36 3.22
CA LEU A 195 3.58 -20.25 3.60
C LEU A 195 3.72 -19.11 2.58
N THR A 196 2.61 -18.49 2.21
CA THR A 196 2.57 -17.33 1.30
C THR A 196 1.98 -16.13 2.03
N PRO A 197 2.27 -14.89 1.62
CA PRO A 197 1.56 -13.72 2.14
C PRO A 197 0.04 -13.84 1.98
N GLY A 198 -0.42 -14.51 0.92
CA GLY A 198 -1.83 -14.75 0.62
C GLY A 198 -2.56 -15.52 1.72
N HIS A 199 -1.93 -16.54 2.34
CA HIS A 199 -2.54 -17.29 3.44
C HIS A 199 -2.93 -16.37 4.62
N PHE A 200 -2.19 -15.29 4.86
CA PHE A 200 -2.56 -14.32 5.89
C PHE A 200 -3.73 -13.41 5.51
N LEU A 201 -4.08 -13.30 4.23
CA LEU A 201 -5.12 -12.40 3.74
C LEU A 201 -6.48 -13.09 3.58
N ILE A 202 -6.49 -14.36 3.16
CA ILE A 202 -7.71 -15.08 2.79
C ILE A 202 -7.95 -16.34 3.62
N GLY A 203 -6.97 -16.79 4.41
CA GLY A 203 -7.00 -18.08 5.11
C GLY A 203 -6.42 -19.19 4.25
#